data_AF-A0A956WLV1-F1
#
_entry.id   AF-A0A956WLV1-F1
#
_cell.length_a   1.000
_cell.length_b   1.000
_cell.length_c   1.000
_cell.angle_alpha   90.00
_cell.angle_beta   90.00
_cell.angle_gamma   90.00
#
_symmetry.space_group_name_H-M   'P 1'
#
loop_
_entity.id
_entity.type
_entity.pdbx_description
1 polymer ?
#
loop_
_entity_poly.entity_id
_entity_poly.type
_entity_poly.pdbx_seq_one_letter_code
_entity_poly.pdbx_strand_id
1 'polypeptide(L)'
;MQTMTTGMEQAAEFHQGFSPLLMQANHILSLSQTELEATILDALDENPALELEDCQVCPVCGRRTTGETCQSCRPGTADTTVASRADDLPPRSDAEYRPASSADPDFDPMTFIASAMDVRDQILEAP
;
A
#
# COMPACT_ATOMS: atom_id res chain seq x y z
N MET A 1 -53.31 -11.88 -3.76
CA MET A 1 -52.80 -11.25 -4.99
C MET A 1 -51.88 -10.11 -4.58
N GLN A 2 -50.62 -10.20 -5.04
CA GLN A 2 -49.61 -9.13 -5.20
C GLN A 2 -48.93 -8.55 -3.95
N THR A 3 -47.74 -9.10 -3.71
CA THR A 3 -46.56 -8.52 -3.07
C THR A 3 -46.19 -7.18 -3.71
N MET A 4 -46.05 -6.11 -2.93
CA MET A 4 -45.34 -4.90 -3.36
C MET A 4 -44.02 -4.81 -2.59
N THR A 5 -42.99 -5.40 -3.16
CA THR A 5 -41.60 -5.18 -2.77
C THR A 5 -41.18 -3.80 -3.26
N THR A 6 -41.12 -2.82 -2.37
CA THR A 6 -40.50 -1.51 -2.65
C THR A 6 -39.00 -1.74 -2.80
N GLY A 7 -38.54 -1.87 -4.05
CA GLY A 7 -37.12 -1.94 -4.38
C GLY A 7 -36.44 -0.63 -4.01
N MET A 8 -35.51 -0.69 -3.07
CA MET A 8 -34.59 0.42 -2.78
C MET A 8 -33.53 0.46 -3.89
N GLU A 9 -33.84 1.13 -4.99
CA GLU A 9 -32.86 1.48 -6.02
C GLU A 9 -31.95 2.60 -5.48
N GLN A 10 -30.89 2.22 -4.78
CA GLN A 10 -29.79 3.12 -4.45
C GLN A 10 -28.96 3.33 -5.71
N ALA A 11 -29.29 4.36 -6.49
CA ALA A 11 -28.42 4.82 -7.57
C ALA A 11 -27.12 5.35 -6.96
N ALA A 12 -26.01 4.63 -7.18
CA ALA A 12 -24.68 5.09 -6.81
C ALA A 12 -24.34 6.34 -7.64
N GLU A 13 -24.50 7.51 -7.06
CA GLU A 13 -24.03 8.77 -7.65
C GLU A 13 -22.50 8.78 -7.64
N PHE A 14 -21.89 8.55 -8.82
CA PHE A 14 -20.45 8.71 -9.01
C PHE A 14 -20.07 10.19 -8.86
N HIS A 15 -19.66 10.59 -7.66
CA HIS A 15 -19.01 11.88 -7.46
C HIS A 15 -17.59 11.81 -8.06
N GLN A 16 -17.41 12.30 -9.29
CA GLN A 16 -16.09 12.65 -9.83
C GLN A 16 -15.59 13.92 -9.11
N GLY A 17 -15.16 13.77 -7.87
CA GLY A 17 -14.43 14.82 -7.15
C GLY A 17 -12.97 14.83 -7.59
N PHE A 18 -12.55 15.86 -8.32
CA PHE A 18 -11.12 16.13 -8.50
C PHE A 18 -10.54 16.53 -7.15
N SER A 19 -9.70 15.69 -6.57
CA SER A 19 -9.04 16.00 -5.29
C SER A 19 -7.97 17.07 -5.52
N PRO A 20 -8.09 18.27 -4.91
CA PRO A 20 -7.07 19.31 -5.02
C PRO A 20 -5.68 18.82 -4.58
N LEU A 21 -5.65 17.93 -3.59
CA LEU A 21 -4.42 17.29 -3.12
C LEU A 21 -3.77 16.42 -4.21
N LEU A 22 -4.57 15.63 -4.93
CA LEU A 22 -4.05 14.81 -6.03
C LEU A 22 -3.54 15.69 -7.18
N MET A 23 -4.19 16.82 -7.43
CA MET A 23 -3.80 17.76 -8.47
C MET A 23 -2.45 18.41 -8.12
N GLN A 24 -2.29 18.85 -6.87
CA GLN A 24 -1.03 19.42 -6.39
C GLN A 24 0.10 18.39 -6.37
N ALA A 25 -0.18 17.15 -5.94
CA ALA A 25 0.81 16.07 -5.95
C ALA A 25 1.30 15.78 -7.38
N ASN A 26 0.39 15.68 -8.36
CA ASN A 26 0.77 15.47 -9.76
C ASN A 26 1.60 16.63 -10.32
N HIS A 27 1.25 17.86 -9.97
CA HIS A 27 2.02 19.02 -10.39
C HIS A 27 3.48 18.93 -9.91
N ILE A 28 3.70 18.69 -8.61
CA ILE A 28 5.03 18.56 -8.01
C ILE A 28 5.83 17.43 -8.68
N LEU A 29 5.21 16.27 -8.91
CA LEU A 29 5.86 15.11 -9.54
C LEU A 29 6.22 15.33 -11.02
N SER A 30 5.64 16.35 -11.66
CA SER A 30 5.90 16.68 -13.07
C SER A 30 6.99 17.74 -13.26
N LEU A 31 7.47 18.36 -12.18
CA LEU A 31 8.52 19.38 -12.23
C LEU A 31 9.89 18.76 -12.56
N SER A 32 10.74 19.51 -13.24
CA SER A 32 12.16 19.15 -13.32
C SER A 32 12.86 19.34 -11.97
N GLN A 33 14.05 18.76 -11.81
CA GLN A 33 14.81 18.88 -10.56
C GLN A 33 15.06 20.34 -10.16
N THR A 34 15.50 21.19 -11.09
CA THR A 34 15.81 22.60 -10.78
C THR A 34 14.56 23.41 -10.44
N GLU A 35 13.44 23.12 -11.09
CA GLU A 35 12.15 23.75 -10.76
C GLU A 35 11.69 23.32 -9.37
N LEU A 36 11.80 22.03 -9.05
CA LEU A 36 11.43 21.51 -7.73
C LEU A 36 12.29 22.14 -6.62
N GLU A 37 13.60 22.28 -6.84
CA GLU A 37 14.50 22.97 -5.91
C GLU A 37 14.10 24.44 -5.70
N ALA A 38 13.77 25.16 -6.77
CA ALA A 38 13.30 26.54 -6.68
C ALA A 38 11.98 26.65 -5.90
N THR A 39 11.02 25.75 -6.14
CA THR A 39 9.75 25.69 -5.39
C THR A 39 9.95 25.38 -3.92
N ILE A 40 10.90 24.50 -3.57
CA ILE A 40 11.24 24.22 -2.17
C ILE A 40 11.80 25.48 -1.49
N LEU A 41 12.70 26.21 -2.15
CA LEU A 41 13.28 27.43 -1.61
C LEU A 41 12.24 28.54 -1.40
N ASP A 42 11.32 28.70 -2.37
CA ASP A 42 10.20 29.64 -2.27
C ASP A 42 9.30 29.30 -1.08
N ALA A 43 8.94 28.02 -0.91
CA ALA A 43 8.12 27.57 0.22
C ALA A 43 8.78 27.82 1.61
N LEU A 44 10.11 27.76 1.69
CA LEU A 44 10.85 28.09 2.92
C LEU A 44 10.83 29.59 3.22
N ASP A 45 10.90 30.44 2.19
CA ASP A 45 10.81 31.90 2.34
C ASP A 45 9.38 32.31 2.75
N GLU A 46 8.36 31.72 2.12
CA GLU A 46 6.96 31.98 2.43
C GLU A 46 6.56 31.48 3.83
N ASN A 47 7.17 30.38 4.29
CA ASN A 47 6.87 29.79 5.59
C ASN A 47 8.15 29.62 6.45
N PRO A 48 8.51 30.63 7.26
CA PRO A 48 9.74 30.61 8.07
C PRO A 48 9.71 29.60 9.22
N ALA A 49 8.60 28.88 9.43
CA ALA A 49 8.54 27.77 10.37
C ALA A 49 9.05 26.43 9.78
N LEU A 50 9.23 26.36 8.46
CA LEU A 50 9.82 25.19 7.79
C LEU A 50 11.34 25.22 7.90
N GLU A 51 11.93 24.04 8.11
CA GLU A 51 13.39 23.84 8.19
C GLU A 51 13.79 22.68 7.27
N LEU A 52 14.94 22.82 6.60
CA LEU A 52 15.49 21.74 5.78
C LEU A 52 16.33 20.81 6.68
N GLU A 53 15.89 19.56 6.81
CA GLU A 53 16.61 18.55 7.58
C GLU A 53 17.53 17.72 6.67
N ASP A 54 18.83 17.73 6.94
CA ASP A 54 19.82 16.88 6.27
C ASP A 54 19.71 15.42 6.76
N CYS A 55 18.77 14.68 6.18
CA CYS A 55 18.63 13.24 6.41
C CYS A 55 19.29 12.42 5.29
N GLN A 56 19.97 11.34 5.68
CA GLN A 56 20.46 10.36 4.72
C GLN A 56 19.26 9.63 4.08
N VAL A 57 19.29 9.48 2.76
CA VAL A 57 18.17 8.88 2.00
C VAL A 57 18.66 7.75 1.10
N CYS A 58 17.75 6.84 0.78
CA CYS A 58 17.98 5.78 -0.19
C CYS A 58 18.24 6.40 -1.57
N PRO A 59 19.35 6.07 -2.27
CA PRO A 59 19.67 6.64 -3.58
C PRO A 59 18.73 6.16 -4.70
N VAL A 60 17.88 5.17 -4.43
CA VAL A 60 16.94 4.60 -5.42
C VAL A 60 15.54 5.21 -5.32
N CYS A 61 15.06 5.48 -4.10
CA CYS A 61 13.66 5.90 -3.87
C CYS A 61 13.49 7.10 -2.95
N GLY A 62 14.58 7.68 -2.41
CA GLY A 62 14.52 8.85 -1.55
C GLY A 62 13.95 8.62 -0.14
N ARG A 63 13.63 7.37 0.24
CA ARG A 63 13.18 7.07 1.61
C ARG A 63 14.29 7.35 2.62
N ARG A 64 13.97 7.93 3.78
CA ARG A 64 14.93 8.16 4.88
C ARG A 64 15.59 6.83 5.30
N THR A 65 16.91 6.77 5.28
CA THR A 65 17.73 5.61 5.68
C THR A 65 18.98 6.07 6.42
N THR A 66 19.84 5.13 6.81
CA THR A 66 21.18 5.41 7.36
C THR A 66 22.23 5.71 6.28
N GLY A 67 21.80 6.02 5.04
CA GLY A 67 22.67 6.21 3.87
C GLY A 67 22.80 4.97 2.98
N GLU A 68 22.17 3.86 3.38
CA GLU A 68 22.16 2.62 2.62
C GLU A 68 20.88 2.49 1.77
N THR A 69 20.91 1.62 0.76
CA THR A 69 19.72 1.25 -0.01
C THR A 69 18.67 0.64 0.92
N CYS A 70 17.45 1.19 0.91
CA CYS A 70 16.38 0.71 1.79
C CYS A 70 16.03 -0.76 1.50
N GLN A 71 15.45 -1.45 2.48
CA GLN A 71 15.07 -2.87 2.36
C GLN A 71 14.13 -3.15 1.18
N SER A 72 13.33 -2.16 0.77
CA SER A 72 12.43 -2.27 -0.39
C SER A 72 13.14 -2.15 -1.73
N CYS A 73 14.22 -1.36 -1.80
CA CYS A 73 14.99 -1.16 -3.04
C CYS A 73 16.18 -2.10 -3.16
N ARG A 74 16.61 -2.70 -2.04
CA ARG A 74 17.64 -3.73 -2.05
C ARG A 74 17.06 -4.92 -2.83
N PRO A 75 17.68 -5.33 -3.96
CA PRO A 75 17.29 -6.58 -4.58
C PRO A 75 17.50 -7.65 -3.51
N GLY A 76 16.45 -8.40 -3.19
CA GLY A 76 16.58 -9.52 -2.28
C GLY A 76 17.68 -10.41 -2.81
N THR A 77 18.86 -10.34 -2.20
CA THR A 77 19.71 -11.50 -2.16
C THR A 77 18.85 -12.49 -1.41
N ALA A 78 18.14 -13.34 -2.15
CA ALA A 78 17.79 -14.68 -1.71
C ALA A 78 19.14 -15.38 -1.45
N ASP A 79 19.81 -14.91 -0.40
CA ASP A 79 20.91 -15.56 0.20
C ASP A 79 20.25 -16.72 0.90
N THR A 80 20.19 -17.82 0.16
CA THR A 80 19.98 -19.17 0.64
C THR A 80 21.10 -19.47 1.63
N THR A 81 21.11 -18.79 2.77
CA THR A 81 21.81 -19.23 3.96
C THR A 81 21.01 -20.41 4.46
N VAL A 82 21.32 -21.56 3.85
CA VAL A 82 21.20 -22.87 4.49
C VAL A 82 22.11 -22.79 5.71
N ALA A 83 21.64 -22.15 6.77
CA ALA A 83 22.26 -22.24 8.08
C ALA A 83 22.13 -23.70 8.47
N SER A 84 23.24 -24.41 8.30
CA SER A 84 23.45 -25.78 8.73
C SER A 84 23.15 -25.88 10.23
N ARG A 85 21.89 -26.17 10.53
CA ARG A 85 21.42 -26.87 11.73
C ARG A 85 20.60 -28.05 11.24
N ALA A 86 21.28 -28.91 10.51
CA ALA A 86 20.89 -30.31 10.39
C ALA A 86 21.14 -30.95 11.76
N ASP A 87 20.08 -31.06 12.56
CA ASP A 87 19.74 -32.30 13.27
C ASP A 87 18.37 -32.11 13.92
N ASP A 88 17.49 -33.11 13.74
CA ASP A 88 16.26 -33.34 14.52
C ASP A 88 14.94 -32.63 14.16
N LEU A 89 14.68 -32.30 12.88
CA LEU A 89 13.29 -32.17 12.42
C LEU A 89 13.03 -33.11 11.23
N PRO A 90 12.00 -33.99 11.28
CA PRO A 90 11.61 -34.77 10.12
C PRO A 90 11.26 -33.81 8.97
N PRO A 91 11.63 -34.13 7.72
CA PRO A 91 11.30 -33.31 6.58
C PRO A 91 9.79 -33.15 6.56
N ARG A 92 9.30 -31.92 6.75
CA ARG A 92 7.93 -31.61 6.38
C ARG A 92 7.88 -31.85 4.88
N SER A 93 7.35 -33.00 4.48
CA SER A 93 6.93 -33.26 3.11
C SER A 93 6.04 -32.09 2.72
N ASP A 94 6.57 -31.29 1.80
CA ASP A 94 5.88 -30.34 0.94
C ASP A 94 4.45 -30.02 1.40
N ALA A 95 4.32 -29.07 2.32
CA ALA A 95 3.09 -28.29 2.34
C ALA A 95 3.10 -27.54 1.01
N GLU A 96 2.46 -28.15 0.01
CA GLU A 96 2.38 -27.69 -1.37
C GLU A 96 2.13 -26.18 -1.38
N TYR A 97 3.19 -25.41 -1.60
CA TYR A 97 3.02 -24.05 -2.08
C TYR A 97 2.46 -24.20 -3.48
N ARG A 98 1.14 -24.18 -3.58
CA ARG A 98 0.41 -24.22 -4.83
C ARG A 98 0.57 -22.84 -5.47
N PRO A 99 1.38 -22.69 -6.55
CA PRO A 99 1.54 -21.40 -7.21
C PRO A 99 0.20 -20.93 -7.75
N ALA A 100 -0.06 -19.62 -7.73
CA ALA A 100 -1.34 -19.01 -8.15
C ALA A 100 -1.79 -19.41 -9.57
N SER A 101 -0.89 -19.90 -10.42
CA SER A 101 -1.24 -20.50 -11.72
C SER A 101 -2.05 -21.79 -11.64
N SER A 102 -2.25 -22.34 -10.44
CA SER A 102 -3.13 -23.47 -10.15
C SER A 102 -4.22 -23.11 -9.15
N ALA A 103 -4.47 -21.81 -8.96
CA ALA A 103 -5.68 -21.32 -8.32
C ALA A 103 -6.89 -21.92 -9.02
N ASP A 104 -7.84 -22.43 -8.22
CA ASP A 104 -9.12 -22.90 -8.72
C ASP A 104 -9.76 -21.75 -9.54
N PRO A 105 -10.25 -21.98 -10.77
CA PRO A 105 -10.90 -20.94 -11.57
C PRO A 105 -12.17 -20.38 -10.90
N ASP A 106 -12.70 -21.06 -9.88
CA ASP A 106 -13.79 -20.58 -9.02
C ASP A 106 -13.29 -19.80 -7.77
N PHE A 107 -12.01 -19.41 -7.71
CA PHE A 107 -11.50 -18.54 -6.65
C PHE A 107 -12.02 -17.11 -6.82
N ASP A 108 -13.19 -16.83 -6.23
CA ASP A 108 -13.75 -15.48 -6.17
C ASP A 108 -13.17 -14.71 -4.96
N PRO A 109 -12.30 -13.69 -5.18
CA PRO A 109 -11.75 -12.86 -4.11
C PRO A 109 -12.82 -12.12 -3.29
N MET A 110 -14.04 -11.96 -3.83
CA MET A 110 -15.15 -11.32 -3.15
C MET A 110 -15.76 -12.20 -2.03
N THR A 111 -15.51 -13.52 -2.05
CA THR A 111 -15.94 -14.44 -0.98
C THR A 111 -15.28 -14.13 0.36
N PHE A 112 -14.01 -13.69 0.36
CA PHE A 112 -13.30 -13.29 1.58
C PHE A 112 -13.86 -11.99 2.17
N ILE A 113 -14.35 -11.10 1.32
CA ILE A 113 -14.93 -9.81 1.73
C ILE A 113 -16.32 -10.03 2.32
N ALA A 114 -17.13 -10.92 1.73
CA ALA A 114 -18.46 -11.26 2.24
C ALA A 114 -18.45 -12.02 3.57
N SER A 115 -17.33 -12.69 3.89
CA SER A 115 -17.18 -13.47 5.13
C SER A 115 -16.69 -12.62 6.33
N ALA A 116 -16.25 -11.39 6.08
CA ALA A 116 -15.96 -10.45 7.15
C ALA A 116 -17.29 -9.98 7.75
N MET A 117 -17.47 -10.16 9.07
CA MET A 117 -18.60 -9.58 9.80
C MET A 117 -18.75 -8.10 9.44
N ASP A 118 -19.99 -7.65 9.30
CA ASP A 118 -20.29 -6.26 8.97
C ASP A 118 -19.57 -5.34 9.98
N VAL A 119 -18.80 -4.38 9.46
CA VAL A 119 -17.95 -3.47 10.27
C VAL A 119 -18.76 -2.77 11.37
N ARG A 120 -20.07 -2.60 11.16
CA ARG A 120 -20.98 -2.00 12.12
C ARG A 120 -21.25 -2.89 13.33
N ASP A 121 -21.33 -4.21 13.15
CA ASP A 121 -21.44 -5.20 14.25
C ASP A 121 -20.16 -5.19 15.10
N GLN A 122 -18.99 -5.12 14.45
CA GLN A 122 -17.69 -5.07 15.14
C GLN A 122 -17.49 -3.84 16.03
N ILE A 123 -18.12 -2.70 15.68
CA ILE A 123 -18.07 -1.47 16.48
C ILE A 123 -19.01 -1.55 17.70
N LEU A 124 -20.10 -2.31 17.60
CA LEU A 124 -21.08 -2.47 18.67
C LEU A 124 -20.63 -3.48 19.74
N GLU A 125 -19.73 -4.40 19.40
CA GLU A 125 -19.23 -5.46 20.28
C GLU A 125 -17.89 -5.12 20.97
N ALA A 126 -17.29 -3.97 20.68
CA ALA A 126 -16.11 -3.47 21.37
C ALA A 126 -16.52 -2.82 22.71
N PRO A 127 -16.06 -3.34 23.88
CA PRO A 127 -16.38 -2.79 25.20
C PRO A 127 -15.69 -1.44 25.49
#